data_AF-A0A941UH13-F1
#
_entry.id   AF-A0A941UH13-F1
#
_cell.length_a   1.000
_cell.length_b   1.000
_cell.length_c   1.000
_cell.angle_alpha   90.00
_cell.angle_beta   90.00
_cell.angle_gamma   90.00
#
_symmetry.space_group_name_H-M   'P 1'
#
loop_
_entity.id
_entity.type
_entity.pdbx_description
1 polymer ?
#
loop_
_entity_poly.entity_id
_entity_poly.type
_entity_poly.pdbx_seq_one_letter_code
_entity_poly.pdbx_strand_id
1 'polypeptide(L)'
;MTPLELIYYAGYSIHKWRGTKIRKILPNKVISIGNITLGGTGKTPATMALARKAVTRGFQPCIITRGYKGKAEGPCFVSRGDGPLLDEEQAGDEAMLMAETLPGVPIVKGKNRYKAGMFAIENLHSPVSGLQSQRLFILDDGFQHWALHRDKDI
;
A
#
# COMPACT_ATOMS: atom_id res chain seq x y z
N MET A 1 11.39 10.24 -32.16
CA MET A 1 11.44 8.96 -31.42
C MET A 1 12.83 8.39 -31.58
N THR A 2 13.61 8.35 -30.50
CA THR A 2 14.95 7.76 -30.51
C THR A 2 14.89 6.24 -30.35
N PRO A 3 15.92 5.48 -30.76
CA PRO A 3 16.00 4.03 -30.50
C PRO A 3 15.89 3.66 -29.02
N LEU A 4 16.41 4.53 -28.13
CA LEU A 4 16.29 4.37 -26.68
C LEU A 4 14.85 4.48 -26.17
N GLU A 5 14.08 5.44 -26.69
CA GLU A 5 12.66 5.58 -26.36
C GLU A 5 11.87 4.34 -26.79
N LEU A 6 12.13 3.80 -27.97
CA LEU A 6 11.48 2.58 -28.46
C LEU A 6 11.73 1.37 -27.56
N ILE A 7 12.98 1.16 -27.14
CA ILE A 7 13.34 0.08 -26.21
C ILE A 7 12.65 0.29 -24.85
N TYR A 8 12.65 1.53 -24.34
CA TYR A 8 11.96 1.89 -23.10
C TYR A 8 10.45 1.62 -23.19
N TYR A 9 9.78 2.08 -24.25
CA TYR A 9 8.35 1.88 -24.45
C TYR A 9 7.98 0.40 -24.67
N ALA A 10 8.81 -0.35 -25.38
CA ALA A 10 8.62 -1.79 -25.55
C ALA A 10 8.74 -2.52 -24.20
N GLY A 11 9.78 -2.22 -23.42
CA GLY A 11 9.98 -2.77 -22.07
C GLY A 11 8.84 -2.42 -21.12
N TYR A 12 8.42 -1.15 -21.10
CA TYR A 12 7.26 -0.69 -20.32
C TYR A 12 5.96 -1.41 -20.73
N SER A 13 5.72 -1.55 -22.03
CA SER A 13 4.50 -2.19 -22.55
C SER A 13 4.47 -3.69 -22.23
N ILE A 14 5.60 -4.39 -22.34
CA ILE A 14 5.72 -5.80 -21.96
C ILE A 14 5.53 -5.97 -20.46
N HIS A 15 6.17 -5.12 -19.64
CA HIS A 15 6.00 -5.15 -18.19
C HIS A 15 4.54 -4.91 -17.78
N LYS A 16 3.89 -3.92 -18.41
CA LYS A 16 2.47 -3.61 -18.23
C LYS A 16 1.58 -4.78 -18.58
N TRP A 17 1.76 -5.33 -19.79
CA TRP A 17 0.98 -6.46 -20.28
C TRP A 17 1.10 -7.69 -19.38
N ARG A 18 2.31 -8.01 -18.90
CA ARG A 18 2.54 -9.11 -17.96
C ARG A 18 1.89 -8.85 -16.59
N GLY A 19 1.95 -7.62 -16.10
CA GLY A 19 1.30 -7.22 -14.84
C GLY A 19 -0.23 -7.25 -14.91
N THR A 20 -0.83 -7.03 -16.08
CA THR A 20 -2.29 -7.02 -16.26
C THR A 20 -2.91 -8.39 -16.55
N LYS A 21 -2.11 -9.39 -16.94
CA LYS A 21 -2.62 -10.69 -17.45
C LYS A 21 -3.18 -11.60 -16.36
N ILE A 22 -2.68 -11.52 -15.12
CA ILE A 22 -3.17 -12.26 -13.96
C ILE A 22 -3.09 -11.33 -12.74
N ARG A 23 -4.22 -10.76 -12.34
CA ARG A 23 -4.29 -9.95 -11.12
C ARG A 23 -4.54 -10.88 -9.93
N LYS A 24 -3.70 -10.79 -8.91
CA LYS A 24 -3.95 -11.47 -7.63
C LYS A 24 -4.99 -10.68 -6.84
N ILE A 25 -5.87 -11.37 -6.13
CA ILE A 25 -6.97 -10.78 -5.37
C ILE A 25 -6.72 -11.05 -3.89
N LEU A 26 -6.83 -10.01 -3.06
CA LEU A 26 -6.84 -10.19 -1.61
C LEU A 26 -8.27 -10.53 -1.15
N PRO A 27 -8.45 -11.34 -0.09
CA PRO A 27 -9.77 -11.62 0.50
C PRO A 27 -10.55 -10.39 0.96
N ASN A 28 -9.86 -9.29 1.28
CA ASN A 28 -10.46 -8.04 1.74
C ASN A 28 -10.39 -6.95 0.67
N LYS A 29 -11.22 -5.92 0.84
CA LYS A 29 -11.28 -4.77 -0.07
C LYS A 29 -9.95 -4.03 -0.15
N VAL A 30 -9.57 -3.61 -1.34
CA VAL A 30 -8.32 -2.90 -1.63
C VAL A 30 -8.63 -1.58 -2.33
N ILE A 31 -8.25 -0.47 -1.72
CA ILE A 31 -8.24 0.86 -2.34
C ILE A 31 -6.78 1.24 -2.62
N SER A 32 -6.50 1.76 -3.80
CA SER A 32 -5.19 2.32 -4.11
C SER A 32 -5.25 3.82 -4.25
N ILE A 33 -4.30 4.49 -3.61
CA ILE A 33 -4.01 5.89 -3.85
C ILE A 33 -2.84 5.97 -4.82
N GLY A 34 -2.95 6.81 -5.84
CA GLY A 34 -1.81 7.10 -6.70
C GLY A 34 -2.08 8.26 -7.64
N ASN A 35 -1.07 8.64 -8.40
CA ASN A 35 -1.20 9.74 -9.34
C ASN A 35 -0.70 9.35 -10.73
N ILE A 36 -1.28 9.97 -11.75
CA ILE A 36 -0.92 9.86 -13.17
C ILE A 36 0.24 10.82 -13.51
N THR A 37 0.60 11.75 -12.61
CA THR A 37 1.64 12.77 -12.83
C THR A 37 2.90 12.57 -11.96
N LEU A 38 4.09 12.81 -12.56
CA LEU A 38 5.41 12.78 -11.93
C LEU A 38 5.62 14.03 -11.06
N GLY A 39 5.56 13.91 -9.74
CA GLY A 39 5.82 15.01 -8.79
C GLY A 39 5.34 14.73 -7.36
N GLY A 40 5.69 15.59 -6.39
CA GLY A 40 5.25 15.52 -4.99
C GLY A 40 3.76 15.81 -4.84
N THR A 41 2.92 14.78 -4.97
CA THR A 41 1.50 14.94 -5.30
C THR A 41 0.53 14.67 -4.15
N GLY A 42 0.97 14.84 -2.90
CA GLY A 42 0.09 14.68 -1.74
C GLY A 42 -0.51 13.28 -1.57
N LYS A 43 0.06 12.24 -2.20
CA LYS A 43 -0.41 10.84 -2.10
C LYS A 43 -0.38 10.37 -0.65
N THR A 44 0.75 10.53 0.02
CA THR A 44 0.93 10.16 1.42
C THR A 44 -0.07 10.88 2.34
N PRO A 45 -0.26 12.23 2.26
CA PRO A 45 -1.37 12.90 2.93
C PRO A 45 -2.77 12.36 2.58
N ALA A 46 -3.05 12.04 1.32
CA ALA A 46 -4.34 11.49 0.89
C ALA A 46 -4.58 10.08 1.44
N THR A 47 -3.55 9.22 1.44
CA THR A 47 -3.56 7.89 2.06
C THR A 47 -3.85 8.01 3.55
N MET A 48 -3.16 8.90 4.26
CA MET A 48 -3.39 9.16 5.68
C MET A 48 -4.82 9.67 5.95
N ALA A 49 -5.30 10.64 5.15
CA ALA A 49 -6.64 11.18 5.28
C ALA A 49 -7.73 10.12 5.02
N LEU A 50 -7.54 9.27 4.01
CA LEU A 50 -8.44 8.16 3.72
C LEU A 50 -8.44 7.14 4.87
N ALA A 51 -7.27 6.79 5.41
CA ALA A 51 -7.17 5.86 6.53
C ALA A 51 -7.91 6.40 7.76
N ARG A 52 -7.69 7.67 8.13
CA ARG A 52 -8.45 8.32 9.21
C ARG A 52 -9.96 8.28 8.93
N LYS A 53 -10.38 8.63 7.71
CA LYS A 53 -11.80 8.61 7.36
C LYS A 53 -12.40 7.21 7.44
N ALA A 54 -11.65 6.19 7.03
CA ALA A 54 -12.05 4.79 7.13
C ALA A 54 -12.27 4.38 8.59
N VAL A 55 -11.34 4.72 9.49
CA VAL A 55 -11.50 4.50 10.95
C VAL A 55 -12.78 5.17 11.46
N THR A 56 -13.01 6.45 11.13
CA THR A 56 -14.23 7.17 11.58
C THR A 56 -15.54 6.58 11.04
N ARG A 57 -15.46 5.77 9.98
CA ARG A 57 -16.60 5.08 9.38
C ARG A 57 -16.74 3.62 9.87
N GLY A 58 -15.95 3.21 10.86
CA GLY A 58 -15.96 1.85 11.41
C GLY A 58 -15.25 0.81 10.54
N PHE A 59 -14.41 1.22 9.59
CA PHE A 59 -13.54 0.28 8.90
C PHE A 59 -12.26 0.04 9.69
N GLN A 60 -11.61 -1.09 9.44
CA GLN A 60 -10.28 -1.41 9.98
C GLN A 60 -9.24 -1.29 8.86
N PRO A 61 -8.74 -0.07 8.57
CA PRO A 61 -7.77 0.12 7.50
C PRO A 61 -6.41 -0.50 7.86
N CYS A 62 -5.72 -1.01 6.85
CA CYS A 62 -4.31 -1.40 6.91
C CYS A 62 -3.60 -0.80 5.70
N ILE A 63 -2.56 0.00 5.95
CA ILE A 63 -1.81 0.65 4.88
C ILE A 63 -0.69 -0.28 4.41
N ILE A 64 -0.57 -0.45 3.10
CA ILE A 64 0.54 -1.14 2.46
C ILE A 64 1.35 -0.12 1.67
N THR A 65 2.59 0.11 2.09
CA THR A 65 3.55 0.98 1.42
C THR A 65 4.66 0.16 0.76
N ARG A 66 5.38 0.79 -0.18
CA ARG A 66 6.63 0.24 -0.71
C ARG A 66 7.74 0.24 0.34
N GLY A 67 7.71 1.20 1.27
CA GLY A 67 8.82 1.51 2.18
C GLY A 67 9.99 2.14 1.44
N TYR A 68 9.74 3.24 0.73
CA TYR A 68 10.78 3.99 0.00
C TYR A 68 11.90 4.43 0.96
N LYS A 69 13.16 4.37 0.50
CA LYS A 69 14.40 4.65 1.26
C LYS A 69 14.67 3.82 2.54
N GLY A 70 13.68 3.11 3.10
CA GLY A 70 13.91 2.27 4.27
C GLY A 70 14.66 0.98 3.96
N LYS A 71 15.60 0.59 4.82
CA LYS A 71 16.50 -0.55 4.63
C LYS A 71 15.87 -1.91 4.93
N ALA A 72 14.81 -1.96 5.74
CA ALA A 72 14.18 -3.23 6.10
C ALA A 72 13.61 -3.94 4.86
N GLU A 73 13.92 -5.23 4.72
CA GLU A 73 13.31 -6.07 3.70
C GLU A 73 11.90 -6.50 4.15
N GLY A 74 10.93 -6.36 3.24
CA GLY A 74 9.53 -6.70 3.50
C GLY A 74 9.11 -8.06 2.90
N PRO A 75 7.94 -8.58 3.27
CA PRO A 75 6.90 -7.88 4.03
C PRO A 75 7.17 -7.86 5.55
N CYS A 76 7.02 -6.70 6.17
CA CYS A 76 7.13 -6.52 7.61
C CYS A 76 6.25 -5.36 8.11
N PHE A 77 5.90 -5.37 9.40
CA PHE A 77 5.18 -4.27 10.02
C PHE A 77 6.14 -3.11 10.31
N VAL A 78 5.73 -1.91 9.91
CA VAL A 78 6.28 -0.65 10.41
C VAL A 78 5.51 -0.22 11.66
N SER A 79 4.21 -0.49 11.71
CA SER A 79 3.37 -0.30 12.89
C SER A 79 2.24 -1.32 12.90
N ARG A 80 1.81 -1.72 14.10
CA ARG A 80 0.56 -2.48 14.31
C ARG A 80 -0.63 -1.58 14.74
N GLY A 81 -0.43 -0.27 14.77
CA GLY A 81 -1.40 0.71 15.27
C GLY A 81 -0.99 1.37 16.58
N ASP A 82 -0.02 0.82 17.29
CA ASP A 82 0.44 1.31 18.60
C ASP A 82 1.75 2.11 18.50
N GLY A 83 1.98 2.74 17.35
CA GLY A 83 3.20 3.46 17.02
C GLY A 83 4.24 2.62 16.26
N PRO A 84 5.42 3.18 15.99
CA PRO A 84 6.47 2.55 15.19
C PRO A 84 7.10 1.32 15.85
N LEU A 85 7.36 0.28 15.06
CA LEU A 85 8.08 -0.94 15.43
C LEU A 85 9.49 -1.01 14.86
N LEU A 86 9.81 -0.13 13.91
CA LEU A 86 11.10 0.01 13.25
C LEU A 86 11.55 1.46 13.44
N ASP A 87 12.86 1.68 13.39
CA ASP A 87 13.42 3.03 13.31
C ASP A 87 13.24 3.63 11.90
N GLU A 88 13.54 4.92 11.76
CA GLU A 88 13.41 5.66 10.50
C GLU A 88 14.30 5.06 9.39
N GLU A 89 15.51 4.60 9.72
CA GLU A 89 16.46 4.01 8.77
C GLU A 89 15.89 2.70 8.16
N GLN A 90 15.21 1.91 8.98
CA GLN A 90 14.58 0.67 8.58
C GLN A 90 13.24 0.88 7.88
N ALA A 91 12.38 1.76 8.42
CA ALA A 91 11.04 2.03 7.91
C ALA A 91 11.07 2.82 6.59
N GLY A 92 11.87 3.89 6.56
CA GLY A 92 11.78 5.01 5.62
C GLY A 92 10.91 6.14 6.17
N ASP A 93 11.24 7.37 5.79
CA ASP A 93 10.62 8.64 6.19
C ASP A 93 9.07 8.63 6.12
N GLU A 94 8.50 8.29 4.97
CA GLU A 94 7.05 8.29 4.77
C GLU A 94 6.34 7.23 5.63
N ALA A 95 6.93 6.04 5.75
CA ALA A 95 6.34 4.95 6.52
C ALA A 95 6.40 5.24 8.03
N MET A 96 7.48 5.88 8.47
CA MET A 96 7.67 6.34 9.84
C MET A 96 6.64 7.42 10.21
N LEU A 97 6.48 8.42 9.34
CA LEU A 97 5.46 9.47 9.50
C LEU A 97 4.06 8.87 9.65
N MET A 98 3.70 7.90 8.81
CA MET A 98 2.40 7.22 8.94
C MET A 98 2.27 6.52 10.30
N ALA A 99 3.32 5.82 10.74
CA ALA A 99 3.32 5.03 11.97
C ALA A 99 3.18 5.90 13.22
N GLU A 100 3.75 7.09 13.21
CA GLU A 100 3.65 8.05 14.32
C GLU A 100 2.29 8.76 14.34
N THR A 101 1.70 9.01 13.18
CA THR A 101 0.53 9.89 13.08
C THR A 101 -0.80 9.16 12.98
N LEU A 102 -0.84 7.86 12.70
CA LEU A 102 -2.05 7.07 12.51
C LEU A 102 -2.26 6.02 13.62
N PRO A 103 -2.68 6.43 14.83
CA PRO A 103 -2.98 5.49 15.89
C PRO A 103 -4.10 4.53 15.49
N GLY A 104 -3.94 3.25 15.84
CA GLY A 104 -4.87 2.17 15.51
C GLY A 104 -4.85 1.72 14.05
N VAL A 105 -3.95 2.24 13.20
CA VAL A 105 -3.84 1.83 11.79
C VAL A 105 -2.55 1.05 11.57
N PRO A 106 -2.61 -0.27 11.30
CA PRO A 106 -1.44 -1.04 10.91
C PRO A 106 -0.83 -0.54 9.60
N ILE A 107 0.50 -0.55 9.55
CA ILE A 107 1.29 -0.16 8.37
C ILE A 107 2.27 -1.28 8.07
N VAL A 108 2.19 -1.80 6.86
CA VAL A 108 3.05 -2.86 6.35
C VAL A 108 3.86 -2.33 5.18
N LYS A 109 5.18 -2.55 5.19
CA LYS A 109 6.04 -2.26 4.04
C LYS A 109 6.33 -3.53 3.25
N GLY A 110 6.30 -3.44 1.93
CA GLY A 110 6.68 -4.56 1.06
C GLY A 110 6.72 -4.22 -0.43
N LYS A 111 7.79 -4.63 -1.12
CA LYS A 111 7.93 -4.47 -2.58
C LYS A 111 6.82 -5.19 -3.36
N ASN A 112 6.31 -6.30 -2.85
CA ASN A 112 5.17 -7.02 -3.42
C ASN A 112 3.92 -6.81 -2.56
N ARG A 113 3.00 -5.93 -3.00
CA ARG A 113 1.80 -5.55 -2.20
C ARG A 113 0.86 -6.72 -1.96
N TYR A 114 0.78 -7.70 -2.88
CA TYR A 114 0.00 -8.90 -2.63
C TYR A 114 0.58 -9.71 -1.46
N LYS A 115 1.90 -9.98 -1.49
CA LYS A 115 2.57 -10.67 -0.37
C LYS A 115 2.46 -9.89 0.94
N ALA A 116 2.56 -8.57 0.89
CA ALA A 116 2.39 -7.71 2.06
C ALA A 116 0.96 -7.74 2.61
N GLY A 117 -0.05 -7.76 1.73
CA GLY A 117 -1.44 -7.91 2.14
C GLY A 117 -1.73 -9.27 2.75
N MET A 118 -1.23 -10.36 2.15
CA MET A 118 -1.35 -11.70 2.73
C MET A 118 -0.65 -11.79 4.09
N PHE A 119 0.58 -11.26 4.19
CA PHE A 119 1.30 -11.17 5.46
C PHE A 119 0.48 -10.42 6.52
N ALA A 120 -0.15 -9.29 6.15
CA ALA A 120 -1.02 -8.56 7.07
C ALA A 120 -2.24 -9.38 7.49
N ILE A 121 -2.86 -10.14 6.58
CA ILE A 121 -4.01 -10.99 6.87
C ILE A 121 -3.65 -12.09 7.87
N GLU A 122 -2.51 -12.75 7.65
CA GLU A 122 -2.01 -13.84 8.48
C GLU A 122 -1.58 -13.38 9.88
N ASN A 123 -1.11 -12.13 10.00
CA ASN A 123 -0.49 -11.62 11.22
C ASN A 123 -1.31 -10.56 11.97
N LEU A 124 -2.48 -10.16 11.46
CA LEU A 124 -3.42 -9.29 12.16
C LEU A 124 -4.65 -10.09 12.57
N HIS A 125 -5.02 -10.00 13.84
CA HIS A 125 -6.24 -10.63 14.36
C HIS A 125 -7.45 -10.31 13.48
N SER A 126 -8.21 -11.35 13.12
CA SER A 126 -9.40 -11.20 12.31
C SER A 126 -10.34 -10.19 12.96
N PRO A 127 -11.00 -9.35 12.15
CA PRO A 127 -12.00 -8.45 12.68
C PRO A 127 -13.13 -9.20 13.39
N VAL A 128 -13.74 -8.55 14.37
CA VAL A 128 -15.01 -9.02 14.96
C VAL A 128 -16.07 -9.10 13.85
N SER A 129 -16.92 -10.12 13.87
CA SER A 129 -17.95 -10.32 12.85
C SER A 129 -18.98 -9.18 12.83
N GLY A 130 -19.10 -8.47 11.70
CA GLY A 130 -20.07 -7.39 11.49
C GLY A 130 -19.70 -6.47 10.33
N LEU A 131 -20.68 -5.72 9.79
CA LEU A 131 -20.46 -4.79 8.67
C LEU A 131 -19.47 -3.66 9.04
N GLN A 132 -19.43 -3.29 10.34
CA GLN A 132 -18.58 -2.24 10.92
C GLN A 132 -17.22 -2.77 11.43
N SER A 133 -16.73 -3.86 10.85
CA SER A 133 -15.42 -4.41 11.19
C SER A 133 -14.72 -4.93 9.93
N GLN A 134 -15.09 -4.46 8.75
CA GLN A 134 -14.41 -4.93 7.54
C GLN A 134 -13.00 -4.36 7.46
N ARG A 135 -12.02 -5.25 7.33
CA ARG A 135 -10.65 -4.88 7.02
C ARG A 135 -10.59 -4.28 5.61
N LEU A 136 -9.87 -3.17 5.48
CA LEU A 136 -9.70 -2.42 4.24
C LEU A 136 -8.21 -2.19 3.99
N PHE A 137 -7.69 -2.68 2.87
CA PHE A 137 -6.30 -2.39 2.49
C PHE A 137 -6.23 -1.09 1.72
N ILE A 138 -5.32 -0.21 2.10
CA ILE A 138 -5.03 1.06 1.40
C ILE A 138 -3.60 0.97 0.86
N LEU A 139 -3.43 1.01 -0.46
CA LEU A 139 -2.13 0.99 -1.11
C LEU A 139 -1.64 2.43 -1.27
N ASP A 140 -0.51 2.75 -0.63
CA ASP A 140 0.19 4.01 -0.86
C ASP A 140 1.08 3.89 -2.11
N ASP A 141 0.89 4.80 -3.06
CA ASP A 141 1.53 4.79 -4.39
C ASP A 141 1.31 3.47 -5.19
N GLY A 142 0.06 3.00 -5.18
CA GLY A 142 -0.29 1.69 -5.76
C GLY A 142 -0.57 1.69 -7.27
N PHE A 143 -0.61 2.85 -7.94
CA PHE A 143 -1.07 2.96 -9.34
C PHE A 143 -0.21 2.15 -10.33
N GLN A 144 1.09 2.05 -10.09
CA GLN A 144 2.02 1.28 -10.93
C GLN A 144 1.99 -0.23 -10.65
N HIS A 145 1.28 -0.68 -9.62
CA HIS A 145 1.26 -2.09 -9.24
C HIS A 145 0.03 -2.83 -9.80
N TRP A 146 0.11 -3.14 -11.09
CA TRP A 146 -1.00 -3.75 -11.84
C TRP A 146 -1.29 -5.22 -11.49
N ALA A 147 -0.34 -5.89 -10.81
CA ALA A 147 -0.46 -7.31 -10.47
C ALA A 147 -1.39 -7.60 -9.28
N LEU A 148 -1.83 -6.57 -8.56
CA LEU A 148 -2.82 -6.67 -7.47
C LEU A 148 -4.15 -6.09 -7.97
N HIS A 149 -5.25 -6.82 -7.77
CA HIS A 149 -6.60 -6.31 -8.00
C HIS A 149 -6.93 -5.23 -6.96
N ARG A 150 -7.63 -4.18 -7.42
CA ARG A 150 -7.98 -2.99 -6.64
C ARG A 150 -9.47 -2.75 -6.89
N ASP A 151 -10.25 -2.70 -5.81
CA ASP A 151 -11.69 -2.43 -5.90
C ASP A 151 -11.96 -0.98 -6.29
N LYS A 152 -11.06 -0.07 -5.92
CA LYS A 152 -11.10 1.34 -6.31
C LYS A 152 -9.70 1.93 -6.45
N ASP A 153 -9.50 2.69 -7.51
CA ASP A 153 -8.34 3.55 -7.71
C ASP A 153 -8.77 5.00 -7.46
N ILE A 154 -8.02 5.72 -6.62
CA ILE A 154 -8.25 7.12 -6.24
C ILE A 154 -6.99 7.94 -6.53
#